data_AF-A0A6J3LBH3-F1
#
_entry.id   AF-A0A6J3LBH3-F1
#
_cell.length_a   1.000
_cell.length_b   1.000
_cell.length_c   1.000
_cell.angle_alpha   90.00
_cell.angle_beta   90.00
_cell.angle_gamma   90.00
#
_symmetry.space_group_name_H-M   'P 1'
#
loop_
_entity.id
_entity.type
_entity.pdbx_description
1 polymer ?
#
loop_
_entity_poly.entity_id
_entity_poly.type
_entity_poly.pdbx_seq_one_letter_code
_entity_poly.pdbx_strand_id
1 'polypeptide(L)'
;MPVVVPNIYGTYLHFTGIEYTDERIPEEFWPEYKDCKREESIFTFIVQLSAMPYKKLPVLEIDGKPVAQSNAVARYLARKYDLMGKDEWDAMICDELVDTLGDLKQGE
;
A
#
# COMPACT_ATOMS: atom_id res chain seq x y z
N MET A 1 -10.34 -6.47 -8.07
CA MET A 1 -10.27 -5.00 -8.09
C MET A 1 -9.39 -4.59 -6.92
N PRO A 2 -8.37 -3.74 -7.11
CA PRO A 2 -7.48 -3.37 -6.02
C PRO A 2 -8.20 -2.45 -5.03
N VAL A 3 -8.24 -2.88 -3.76
CA VAL A 3 -8.68 -2.06 -2.64
C VAL A 3 -7.45 -1.37 -2.05
N VAL A 4 -7.53 -0.06 -1.91
CA VAL A 4 -6.45 0.83 -1.51
C VAL A 4 -6.86 1.53 -0.24
N VAL A 5 -6.04 1.44 0.80
CA VAL A 5 -6.19 2.25 2.01
C VAL A 5 -5.09 3.33 2.00
N PRO A 6 -5.35 4.61 2.32
CA PRO A 6 -4.55 5.73 1.80
C PRO A 6 -3.16 5.86 2.41
N ASN A 7 -2.15 6.22 1.58
CA ASN A 7 -1.37 7.47 1.73
C ASN A 7 -0.34 7.73 0.59
N ILE A 8 -0.13 6.84 -0.39
CA ILE A 8 0.63 7.20 -1.62
C ILE A 8 0.13 6.47 -2.87
N TYR A 9 -0.58 5.34 -2.71
CA TYR A 9 -0.97 4.48 -3.83
C TYR A 9 -1.98 5.12 -4.77
N GLY A 10 -2.88 5.97 -4.24
CA GLY A 10 -3.89 6.65 -5.06
C GLY A 10 -3.27 7.45 -6.20
N THR A 11 -2.15 8.13 -5.96
CA THR A 11 -1.46 8.91 -7.01
C THR A 11 -0.86 8.01 -8.10
N TYR A 12 -0.22 6.90 -7.71
CA TYR A 12 0.35 5.96 -8.68
C TYR A 12 -0.74 5.26 -9.50
N LEU A 13 -1.82 4.82 -8.85
CA LEU A 13 -2.92 4.11 -9.51
C LEU A 13 -3.76 5.04 -10.41
N HIS A 14 -3.93 6.29 -10.00
CA HIS A 14 -4.55 7.30 -10.84
C HIS A 14 -3.71 7.58 -12.10
N PHE A 15 -2.39 7.72 -11.95
CA PHE A 15 -1.49 7.98 -13.07
C PHE A 15 -1.46 6.83 -14.09
N THR A 16 -1.57 5.59 -13.64
CA THR A 16 -1.58 4.39 -14.51
C THR A 16 -2.94 4.10 -15.13
N GLY A 17 -4.00 4.84 -14.76
CA GLY A 17 -5.36 4.66 -15.29
C GLY A 17 -6.00 3.34 -14.86
N ILE A 18 -5.53 2.72 -13.78
CA ILE A 18 -6.10 1.47 -13.25
C ILE A 18 -7.32 1.81 -12.41
N GLU A 19 -8.41 1.09 -12.63
CA GLU A 19 -9.57 1.13 -11.74
C GLU A 19 -9.20 0.61 -10.34
N TYR A 20 -9.40 1.44 -9.31
CA TYR A 20 -9.14 1.08 -7.92
C TYR A 20 -10.23 1.63 -7.01
N THR A 21 -10.44 0.95 -5.87
CA THR A 21 -11.33 1.44 -4.82
C THR A 21 -10.49 2.01 -3.69
N ASP A 22 -10.71 3.27 -3.33
CA ASP A 22 -10.09 3.91 -2.16
C ASP A 22 -10.98 3.73 -0.93
N GLU A 23 -10.63 2.78 -0.08
CA GLU A 23 -11.30 2.54 1.20
C GLU A 23 -10.58 3.30 2.32
N ARG A 24 -11.18 4.41 2.75
CA ARG A 24 -10.63 5.25 3.81
C ARG A 24 -11.23 4.85 5.16
N ILE A 25 -10.36 4.58 6.12
CA ILE A 25 -10.76 4.24 7.48
C ILE A 25 -10.80 5.53 8.30
N PRO A 26 -11.97 5.93 8.84
CA PRO A 26 -12.05 7.03 9.79
C PRO A 26 -11.23 6.72 11.05
N GLU A 27 -10.55 7.75 11.59
CA GLU A 27 -9.63 7.59 12.73
C GLU A 27 -10.31 7.00 13.96
N GLU A 28 -11.58 7.33 14.18
CA GLU A 28 -12.42 6.78 15.27
C GLU A 28 -12.51 5.26 15.25
N PHE A 29 -12.48 4.64 14.07
CA PHE A 29 -12.53 3.18 13.92
C PHE A 29 -11.14 2.54 13.92
N TRP A 30 -10.05 3.31 13.88
CA TRP A 30 -8.68 2.78 13.85
C TRP A 30 -8.32 1.83 15.02
N PRO A 31 -8.76 2.06 16.28
CA PRO A 31 -8.56 1.12 17.37
C PRO A 31 -9.18 -0.26 17.09
N GLU A 32 -10.41 -0.30 16.59
CA GLU A 32 -11.14 -1.54 16.29
C GLU A 32 -10.44 -2.35 15.19
N TYR A 33 -9.82 -1.65 14.22
CA TYR A 33 -9.13 -2.27 13.09
C TYR A 33 -7.77 -2.86 13.50
N LYS A 34 -7.05 -2.20 14.42
CA LYS A 34 -5.77 -2.71 14.95
C LYS A 34 -5.96 -3.92 15.87
N ASP A 35 -7.09 -3.99 16.56
CA ASP A 35 -7.37 -4.96 17.62
C ASP A 35 -8.27 -6.13 17.20
N CYS A 36 -8.69 -6.19 15.93
CA CYS A 36 -9.54 -7.24 15.38
C CYS A 36 -9.11 -8.66 15.82
N LYS A 37 -9.77 -9.13 16.88
CA LYS A 37 -9.81 -10.53 17.28
C LYS A 37 -10.96 -11.14 16.50
N ARG A 38 -10.61 -11.88 15.45
CA ARG A 38 -11.39 -12.92 14.76
C ARG A 38 -12.77 -13.18 15.39
N GLU A 39 -13.75 -12.32 15.14
CA GLU A 39 -15.14 -12.54 15.56
C GLU A 39 -15.96 -12.86 14.31
N GLU A 40 -16.59 -14.03 14.27
CA GLU A 40 -17.16 -14.62 13.05
C GLU A 40 -18.50 -14.01 12.60
N SER A 41 -18.67 -12.69 12.73
CA SER A 41 -19.88 -12.02 12.27
C SER A 41 -19.55 -10.68 11.62
N ILE A 42 -19.01 -10.73 10.41
CA ILE A 42 -19.32 -9.89 9.23
C ILE A 42 -18.48 -10.47 8.08
N PHE A 43 -19.14 -11.25 7.22
CA PHE A 43 -18.57 -12.17 6.22
C PHE A 43 -17.92 -11.47 4.99
N THR A 44 -17.46 -10.22 5.11
CA THR A 44 -16.74 -9.54 4.01
C THR A 44 -15.67 -8.60 4.55
N PHE A 45 -15.92 -7.99 5.71
CA PHE A 45 -15.04 -6.97 6.28
C PHE A 45 -13.85 -7.54 7.08
N ILE A 46 -14.03 -8.72 7.69
CA ILE A 46 -13.05 -9.29 8.62
C ILE A 46 -11.89 -9.99 7.87
N VAL A 47 -12.11 -10.39 6.62
CA VAL A 47 -11.05 -10.86 5.72
C VAL A 47 -10.04 -9.74 5.47
N GLN A 48 -10.52 -8.50 5.31
CA GLN A 48 -9.69 -7.31 5.04
C GLN A 48 -8.78 -6.92 6.23
N LEU A 49 -9.24 -7.19 7.46
CA LEU A 49 -8.52 -6.78 8.67
C LEU A 49 -7.51 -7.81 9.16
N SER A 50 -7.86 -9.09 9.08
CA SER A 50 -6.89 -10.17 9.33
C SER A 50 -5.80 -10.23 8.25
N ALA A 51 -6.03 -9.56 7.11
CA ALA A 51 -5.13 -9.43 5.99
C ALA A 51 -4.09 -8.31 6.14
N MET A 52 -4.24 -7.36 7.08
CA MET A 52 -3.33 -6.20 7.18
C MET A 52 -1.92 -6.61 7.63
N PRO A 53 -0.93 -6.69 6.71
CA PRO A 53 0.39 -7.14 7.08
C PRO A 53 1.02 -6.10 8.03
N TYR A 54 1.60 -6.60 9.12
CA TYR A 54 2.23 -5.76 10.16
C TYR A 54 1.31 -4.80 10.91
N LYS A 55 -0.02 -4.90 10.77
CA LYS A 55 -1.01 -3.97 11.38
C LYS A 55 -0.72 -2.50 11.05
N LYS A 56 -0.20 -2.24 9.85
CA LYS A 56 0.12 -0.90 9.35
C LYS A 56 -0.71 -0.59 8.11
N LEU A 57 -1.05 0.69 7.98
CA LEU A 57 -1.52 1.27 6.73
C LEU A 57 -0.37 2.02 6.05
N PRO A 58 -0.43 2.23 4.72
CA PRO A 58 -1.46 1.76 3.79
C PRO A 58 -1.33 0.28 3.42
N VAL A 59 -2.42 -0.33 2.92
CA VAL A 59 -2.46 -1.71 2.38
C VAL A 59 -3.02 -1.67 0.96
N LEU A 60 -2.37 -2.41 0.06
CA LEU A 60 -2.87 -2.69 -1.28
C LEU A 60 -3.23 -4.17 -1.39
N GLU A 61 -4.43 -4.47 -1.87
CA GLU A 61 -4.81 -5.84 -2.21
C GLU A 61 -4.75 -6.06 -3.72
N ILE A 62 -4.06 -7.12 -4.14
CA ILE A 62 -4.04 -7.57 -5.55
C ILE A 62 -4.43 -9.04 -5.56
N ASP A 63 -5.51 -9.37 -6.27
CA ASP A 63 -6.01 -10.75 -6.42
C ASP A 63 -6.21 -11.49 -5.08
N GLY A 64 -6.80 -10.82 -4.07
CA GLY A 64 -7.01 -11.38 -2.74
C GLY A 64 -5.75 -11.45 -1.87
N LYS A 65 -4.62 -10.92 -2.34
CA LYS A 65 -3.35 -10.92 -1.60
C LYS A 65 -3.02 -9.52 -1.08
N PRO A 66 -3.03 -9.32 0.25
CA PRO A 66 -2.72 -8.03 0.86
C PRO A 66 -1.21 -7.79 0.92
N VAL A 67 -0.78 -6.57 0.63
CA VAL A 67 0.60 -6.11 0.76
C VAL A 67 0.60 -4.78 1.48
N ALA A 68 1.30 -4.70 2.60
CA ALA A 68 1.66 -3.45 3.25
C ALA A 68 3.08 -3.03 2.84
N GLN A 69 3.46 -1.81 3.21
CA GLN A 69 4.70 -1.10 2.85
C GLN A 69 4.57 -0.29 1.57
N SER A 70 4.53 1.04 1.76
CA SER A 70 4.41 2.06 0.73
C SER A 70 5.43 1.86 -0.40
N ASN A 71 6.69 1.70 -0.07
CA ASN A 71 7.78 1.65 -1.05
C ASN A 71 7.79 0.32 -1.83
N ALA A 72 7.42 -0.79 -1.19
CA ALA A 72 7.36 -2.10 -1.86
C ALA A 72 6.28 -2.12 -2.95
N VAL A 73 5.09 -1.59 -2.63
CA VAL A 73 3.98 -1.47 -3.56
C VAL A 73 4.28 -0.46 -4.68
N ALA A 74 4.87 0.70 -4.35
CA ALA A 74 5.26 1.68 -5.37
C ALA A 74 6.22 1.08 -6.40
N ARG A 75 7.25 0.33 -5.95
CA ARG A 75 8.17 -0.40 -6.84
C ARG A 75 7.48 -1.48 -7.67
N TYR A 76 6.53 -2.20 -7.09
CA TYR A 76 5.73 -3.18 -7.85
C TYR A 76 4.93 -2.52 -8.97
N LEU A 77 4.21 -1.43 -8.67
CA LEU A 77 3.44 -0.69 -9.66
C LEU A 77 4.37 -0.09 -10.73
N ALA A 78 5.49 0.50 -10.32
CA ALA A 78 6.44 1.07 -11.27
C ALA A 78 6.97 0.02 -12.26
N ARG A 79 7.33 -1.19 -11.79
CA ARG A 79 7.72 -2.29 -12.69
C ARG A 79 6.57 -2.78 -13.56
N LYS A 80 5.37 -2.90 -13.00
CA LYS A 80 4.19 -3.43 -13.72
C LYS A 80 3.73 -2.53 -14.85
N TYR A 81 3.92 -1.21 -14.70
CA TYR A 81 3.43 -0.20 -15.63
C TYR A 81 4.56 0.54 -16.36
N ASP A 82 5.77 -0.04 -16.40
CA ASP A 82 6.92 0.52 -17.13
C ASP A 82 7.27 1.97 -16.72
N LEU A 83 7.17 2.26 -15.42
CA LEU A 83 7.51 3.54 -14.82
C LEU A 83 8.85 3.52 -14.07
N MET A 84 9.61 2.41 -14.19
CA MET A 84 10.98 2.36 -13.69
C MET A 84 11.94 3.07 -14.66
N GLY A 85 13.17 3.31 -14.20
CA GLY A 85 14.28 3.72 -15.04
C GLY A 85 14.45 2.84 -16.29
N LYS A 86 15.06 3.40 -17.34
CA LYS A 86 15.17 2.74 -18.65
C LYS A 86 16.05 1.50 -18.61
N ASP A 87 16.98 1.45 -17.65
CA ASP A 87 17.89 0.34 -17.40
C ASP A 87 18.08 0.10 -15.90
N GLU A 88 18.90 -0.90 -15.55
CA GLU A 88 19.18 -1.25 -14.16
C GLU A 88 19.87 -0.11 -13.40
N TRP A 89 20.64 0.74 -14.08
CA TRP A 89 21.31 1.87 -13.46
C TRP A 89 20.30 2.93 -13.07
N ASP A 90 19.43 3.35 -13.99
CA ASP A 90 18.37 4.32 -13.70
C ASP A 90 17.41 3.80 -12.61
N ALA A 91 17.10 2.50 -12.64
CA ALA A 91 16.27 1.87 -11.60
C ALA A 91 16.94 1.91 -10.22
N MET A 92 18.26 1.70 -10.15
CA MET A 92 19.03 1.82 -8.92
C MET A 92 19.01 3.25 -8.38
N ILE A 93 19.14 4.27 -9.24
CA ILE A 93 19.05 5.68 -8.84
C ILE A 93 17.66 6.02 -8.28
N CYS A 94 16.58 5.46 -8.86
CA CYS A 94 15.24 5.61 -8.30
C CYS A 94 15.13 5.02 -6.88
N ASP A 95 15.70 3.83 -6.66
CA ASP A 95 15.69 3.18 -5.35
C ASP A 95 16.53 3.96 -4.33
N GLU A 96 17.72 4.44 -4.71
CA GLU A 96 18.59 5.30 -3.88
C GLU A 96 17.85 6.56 -3.41
N LEU A 97 17.15 7.25 -4.32
CA LEU A 97 16.39 8.45 -3.98
C LEU A 97 15.26 8.16 -2.99
N VAL A 98 14.51 7.08 -3.20
CA VAL A 98 13.39 6.67 -2.33
C VAL A 98 13.88 6.32 -0.94
N ASP A 99 14.98 5.60 -0.83
CA ASP A 99 15.55 5.18 0.45
C ASP A 99 16.18 6.37 1.19
N THR A 100 16.89 7.26 0.49
CA THR A 100 17.42 8.51 1.07
C THR A 100 16.31 9.39 1.64
N LEU A 101 15.18 9.52 0.94
CA LEU A 101 14.01 10.23 1.44
C LEU A 101 13.38 9.55 2.66
N GLY A 102 13.45 8.21 2.72
CA GLY A 102 13.00 7.42 3.87
C GLY A 102 13.85 7.67 5.11
N ASP A 103 15.16 7.75 4.93
CA ASP A 103 16.12 8.02 6.01
C ASP A 103 15.99 9.46 6.53
N LEU A 104 15.83 10.44 5.65
CA LEU A 104 15.61 11.84 6.03
C LEU A 104 14.35 12.02 6.90
N LYS A 105 13.28 11.25 6.63
CA LYS A 105 12.06 11.28 7.43
C LYS A 105 12.20 10.67 8.83
N GLN A 106 13.22 9.84 9.05
CA GLN A 106 13.50 9.20 10.35
C GLN A 106 14.45 10.02 11.23
N GLY A 107 15.09 11.05 10.66
CA GLY A 107 16.11 11.88 11.32
C GLY A 107 15.58 13.08 12.12
N GLU A 108 14.28 13.16 12.41
CA GLU A 108 13.65 14.19 13.28
C GLU A 108 13.05 13.58 14.55
#